data_AF-A0A9P5PYZ5-F1
#
_entry.id   AF-A0A9P5PYZ5-F1
#
_cell.length_a   1.000
_cell.length_b   1.000
_cell.length_c   1.000
_cell.angle_alpha   90.00
_cell.angle_beta   90.00
_cell.angle_gamma   90.00
#
_symmetry.space_group_name_H-M   'P 1'
#
loop_
_entity.id
_entity.type
_entity.pdbx_description
1 polymer ?
#
loop_
_entity_poly.entity_id
_entity_poly.type
_entity_poly.pdbx_seq_one_letter_code
_entity_poly.pdbx_strand_id
1 'polypeptide(L)'
;MLARTGLVARQRVFSPLIRQRNASSSHEDHHVEEDSTVYPKEGFTSPAWRRFFVVSILAGVAIKFAEEQSEEAFITRWIAMYTTSSEKWLDMNAGHTALSKGSAETVHLITSASRPPMHRMRFPQMLDNASPFNVPVGISADTDDFVAKTEHE
;
A
#
# COMPACT_ATOMS: atom_id res chain seq x y z
N MET A 1 -23.84 16.71 28.65
CA MET A 1 -23.54 15.51 29.46
C MET A 1 -23.05 14.41 28.52
N LEU A 2 -21.77 14.02 28.63
CA LEU A 2 -21.12 13.05 27.75
C LEU A 2 -21.54 11.62 28.12
N ALA A 3 -22.11 10.86 27.18
CA ALA A 3 -22.31 9.42 27.31
C ALA A 3 -21.12 8.69 26.65
N ARG A 4 -20.18 8.22 27.49
CA ARG A 4 -19.14 7.28 27.08
C ARG A 4 -19.73 5.88 27.08
N THR A 5 -20.04 5.33 25.91
CA THR A 5 -20.42 3.93 25.74
C THR A 5 -19.15 3.09 25.53
N GLY A 6 -18.76 2.35 26.56
CA GLY A 6 -17.62 1.43 26.50
C GLY A 6 -17.98 0.16 25.72
N LEU A 7 -17.33 -0.06 24.58
CA LEU A 7 -17.36 -1.34 23.87
C LEU A 7 -16.42 -2.32 24.58
N VAL A 8 -17.00 -3.29 25.28
CA VAL A 8 -16.26 -4.42 25.83
C VAL A 8 -15.91 -5.37 24.69
N ALA A 9 -14.67 -5.32 24.23
CA ALA A 9 -14.11 -6.31 23.31
C ALA A 9 -14.01 -7.66 24.03
N ARG A 10 -14.87 -8.60 23.65
CA ARG A 10 -14.87 -9.96 24.19
C ARG A 10 -13.67 -10.72 23.61
N GLN A 11 -12.60 -10.82 24.37
CA GLN A 11 -11.38 -11.54 23.99
C GLN A 11 -11.71 -13.04 23.86
N ARG A 12 -11.81 -13.54 22.62
CA ARG A 12 -11.98 -14.98 22.37
C ARG A 12 -10.65 -15.68 22.65
N VAL A 13 -10.65 -16.52 23.66
CA VAL A 13 -9.53 -17.41 23.99
C VAL A 13 -9.49 -18.48 22.89
N PHE A 14 -8.44 -18.47 22.06
CA PHE A 14 -8.17 -19.57 21.14
C PHE A 14 -7.68 -20.77 21.97
N SER A 15 -8.51 -21.80 22.10
CA SER A 15 -8.04 -23.10 22.58
C SER A 15 -7.16 -23.72 21.48
N PRO A 16 -5.87 -24.02 21.73
CA PRO A 16 -5.10 -24.80 20.78
C PRO A 16 -5.70 -26.21 20.75
N LEU A 17 -6.18 -26.62 19.58
CA LEU A 17 -6.47 -28.03 19.34
C LEU A 17 -5.19 -28.82 19.64
N ILE A 18 -5.28 -29.73 20.60
CA ILE A 18 -4.23 -30.70 20.94
C ILE A 18 -3.93 -31.45 19.65
N ARG A 19 -2.82 -31.09 19.00
CA ARG A 19 -2.25 -31.82 17.87
C ARG A 19 -1.74 -33.14 18.45
N GLN A 20 -2.51 -34.22 18.29
CA GLN A 20 -2.01 -35.56 18.53
C GLN A 20 -0.78 -35.78 17.63
N ARG A 21 0.39 -35.76 18.26
CA ARG A 21 1.62 -36.29 17.68
C ARG A 21 1.54 -37.80 17.85
N ASN A 22 1.22 -38.51 16.78
CA ASN A 22 1.52 -39.94 16.74
C ASN A 22 3.03 -40.10 16.58
N ALA A 23 3.74 -40.04 17.71
CA ALA A 23 5.08 -40.60 17.81
C ALA A 23 4.90 -42.04 18.32
N SER A 24 4.77 -43.00 17.42
CA SER A 24 4.99 -44.40 17.78
C SER A 24 6.49 -44.61 17.90
N SER A 25 7.01 -44.65 19.13
CA SER A 25 8.30 -45.27 19.39
C SER A 25 8.08 -46.79 19.43
N SER A 26 7.98 -47.42 18.26
CA SER A 26 8.21 -48.85 18.13
C SER A 26 9.71 -49.04 17.92
N HIS A 27 10.40 -49.62 18.90
CA HIS A 27 11.70 -50.24 18.69
C HIS A 27 11.45 -51.51 17.87
N GLU A 28 11.39 -51.37 16.56
CA GLU A 28 11.48 -52.50 15.63
C GLU A 28 12.96 -52.85 15.46
N ASP A 29 13.27 -54.10 15.73
CA ASP A 29 14.57 -54.73 15.53
C ASP A 29 14.97 -54.58 14.06
N HIS A 30 15.94 -53.72 13.77
CA HIS A 30 16.43 -53.50 12.41
C HIS A 30 17.28 -54.70 12.00
N HIS A 31 16.64 -55.76 11.51
CA HIS A 31 17.31 -56.69 10.60
C HIS A 31 17.75 -55.90 9.37
N VAL A 32 19.05 -55.64 9.29
CA VAL A 32 19.70 -55.19 8.05
C VAL A 32 19.70 -56.40 7.11
N GLU A 33 18.59 -56.63 6.43
CA GLU A 33 18.62 -57.24 5.11
C GLU A 33 19.41 -56.25 4.23
N GLU A 34 20.61 -56.63 3.80
CA GLU A 34 21.34 -55.85 2.79
C GLU A 34 20.50 -55.84 1.51
N ASP A 35 19.75 -54.76 1.31
CA ASP A 35 19.02 -54.50 0.07
C ASP A 35 20.05 -54.31 -1.06
N SER A 36 20.39 -55.41 -1.72
CA SER A 36 21.32 -55.47 -2.86
C SER A 36 20.72 -54.90 -4.15
N THR A 37 19.55 -54.24 -4.09
CA THR A 37 18.97 -53.59 -5.26
C THR A 37 19.72 -52.30 -5.58
N VAL A 38 20.59 -52.37 -6.58
CA VAL A 38 21.28 -51.20 -7.13
C VAL A 38 20.25 -50.36 -7.90
N TYR A 39 19.68 -49.35 -7.23
CA TYR A 39 18.83 -48.38 -7.90
C TYR A 39 19.65 -47.55 -8.90
N PRO A 40 19.20 -47.43 -10.16
CA PRO A 40 19.86 -46.55 -11.11
C PRO A 40 19.78 -45.11 -10.58
N LYS A 41 20.87 -44.35 -10.68
CA LYS A 41 20.93 -42.95 -10.25
C LYS A 41 19.90 -42.14 -11.06
N GLU A 42 18.77 -41.81 -10.43
CA GLU A 42 17.69 -41.09 -11.10
C GLU A 42 18.04 -39.61 -11.25
N GLY A 43 18.41 -39.21 -12.47
CA GLY A 43 18.56 -37.79 -12.85
C GLY A 43 17.32 -37.25 -13.58
N PHE A 44 17.29 -35.95 -13.84
CA PHE A 44 16.22 -35.30 -14.64
C PHE A 44 16.14 -35.79 -16.10
N THR A 45 17.10 -36.58 -16.54
CA THR A 45 17.12 -37.25 -17.85
C THR A 45 16.62 -38.70 -17.79
N SER A 46 16.18 -39.18 -16.62
CA SER A 46 15.68 -40.55 -16.48
C SER A 46 14.41 -40.76 -17.33
N PRO A 47 14.10 -42.02 -17.69
CA PRO A 47 12.91 -42.33 -18.48
C PRO A 47 11.60 -41.82 -17.86
N ALA A 48 11.52 -41.77 -16.51
CA ALA A 48 10.38 -41.24 -15.80
C ALA A 48 10.21 -39.73 -16.02
N TRP A 49 11.28 -38.94 -15.85
CA TRP A 49 11.26 -37.49 -16.08
C TRP A 49 11.04 -37.13 -17.54
N ARG A 50 11.64 -37.86 -18.48
CA ARG A 50 11.40 -37.65 -19.91
C ARG A 50 9.93 -37.86 -20.28
N ARG A 51 9.29 -38.92 -19.75
CA ARG A 51 7.85 -39.15 -19.93
C ARG A 51 7.03 -38.03 -19.30
N PHE A 52 7.39 -37.56 -18.11
CA PHE A 52 6.71 -36.45 -17.45
C PHE A 52 6.76 -35.15 -18.29
N PHE A 53 7.93 -34.78 -18.83
CA PHE A 53 8.04 -33.61 -19.71
C PHE A 53 7.25 -33.76 -21.01
N VAL A 54 7.28 -34.94 -21.63
CA VAL A 54 6.49 -35.19 -22.84
C VAL A 54 4.99 -35.08 -22.55
N VAL A 55 4.50 -35.67 -21.45
CA VAL A 55 3.10 -35.55 -21.02
C VAL A 55 2.75 -34.11 -20.69
N SER A 56 3.63 -33.37 -20.02
CA SER A 56 3.47 -31.95 -19.71
C SER A 56 3.33 -31.09 -20.97
N ILE A 57 4.18 -31.31 -21.97
CA ILE A 57 4.12 -30.57 -23.25
C ILE A 57 2.84 -30.93 -23.99
N LEU A 58 2.49 -32.21 -24.05
CA LEU A 58 1.29 -32.69 -24.74
C LEU A 58 0.02 -32.15 -24.07
N ALA A 59 -0.01 -32.12 -22.73
CA ALA A 59 -1.10 -31.50 -21.97
C ALA A 59 -1.19 -29.99 -22.23
N GLY A 60 -0.06 -29.27 -22.28
CA GLY A 60 -0.05 -27.84 -22.61
C GLY A 60 -0.58 -27.54 -24.02
N VAL A 61 -0.21 -28.36 -25.01
CA VAL A 61 -0.76 -28.27 -26.38
C VAL A 61 -2.25 -28.59 -26.38
N ALA A 62 -2.67 -29.65 -25.68
CA ALA A 62 -4.08 -30.02 -25.58
C ALA A 62 -4.92 -28.91 -24.96
N ILE A 63 -4.45 -28.27 -23.88
CA ILE A 63 -5.13 -27.12 -23.27
C ILE A 63 -5.24 -25.96 -24.27
N LYS A 64 -4.18 -25.66 -25.03
CA LYS A 64 -4.20 -24.57 -26.01
C LYS A 64 -5.14 -24.80 -27.18
N PHE A 65 -5.31 -26.03 -27.63
CA PHE A 65 -6.21 -26.38 -28.75
C PHE A 65 -7.63 -26.73 -28.31
N ALA A 66 -7.85 -27.04 -27.02
CA ALA A 66 -9.18 -27.27 -26.45
C ALA A 66 -9.90 -25.98 -26.02
N GLU A 67 -9.27 -24.81 -26.18
CA GLU A 67 -9.89 -23.50 -25.94
C GLU A 67 -10.90 -23.15 -27.05
N GLU A 68 -12.03 -23.85 -27.12
CA GLU A 68 -13.28 -23.17 -27.45
C GLU A 68 -13.71 -22.50 -26.13
N GLN A 69 -13.34 -21.22 -25.97
CA GLN A 69 -13.59 -20.42 -24.76
C GLN A 69 -15.09 -20.12 -24.61
N SER A 70 -15.90 -21.16 -24.46
CA SER A 70 -17.26 -21.03 -23.96
C SER A 70 -17.19 -20.90 -22.43
N GLU A 71 -18.03 -20.03 -21.86
CA GLU A 71 -18.26 -19.93 -20.40
C GLU A 71 -18.73 -21.27 -19.78
N GLU A 72 -19.00 -22.28 -20.61
CA GLU A 72 -19.45 -23.62 -20.25
C GLU A 72 -18.32 -24.62 -19.97
N ALA A 73 -17.04 -24.22 -20.05
CA ALA A 73 -15.95 -25.11 -19.66
C ALA A 73 -16.15 -25.60 -18.20
N PHE A 74 -16.16 -26.92 -18.00
CA PHE A 74 -16.51 -27.55 -16.72
C PHE A 74 -15.70 -27.00 -15.54
N ILE A 75 -14.39 -26.80 -15.75
CA ILE A 75 -13.48 -26.25 -14.74
C ILE A 75 -13.82 -24.79 -14.43
N THR A 76 -14.07 -23.96 -15.44
CA THR A 76 -14.47 -22.55 -15.26
C THR A 76 -15.79 -22.46 -14.51
N ARG A 77 -16.79 -23.29 -14.84
CA ARG A 77 -18.07 -23.37 -14.10
C ARG A 77 -17.88 -23.81 -12.66
N TRP A 78 -17.01 -24.81 -12.42
CA TRP A 78 -16.70 -25.28 -11.06
C TRP A 78 -16.02 -24.19 -10.24
N ILE A 79 -15.05 -23.47 -10.81
CA ILE A 79 -14.42 -22.32 -10.17
C ILE A 79 -15.47 -21.23 -9.91
N ALA A 80 -16.28 -20.89 -10.90
CA ALA A 80 -17.34 -19.87 -10.80
C ALA A 80 -18.32 -20.13 -9.65
N MET A 81 -18.64 -21.40 -9.39
CA MET A 81 -19.54 -21.81 -8.30
C MET A 81 -19.00 -21.47 -6.90
N TYR A 82 -17.67 -21.48 -6.72
CA TYR A 82 -17.04 -21.18 -5.43
C TYR A 82 -16.44 -19.77 -5.34
N THR A 83 -16.30 -19.07 -6.47
CA THR A 83 -15.83 -17.68 -6.48
C THR A 83 -16.96 -16.71 -6.14
N THR A 84 -16.61 -15.62 -5.44
CA THR A 84 -17.54 -14.51 -5.22
C THR A 84 -17.84 -13.80 -6.54
N SER A 85 -19.11 -13.43 -6.76
CA SER A 85 -19.54 -12.69 -7.96
C SER A 85 -18.79 -11.36 -8.12
N SER A 86 -18.54 -10.97 -9.36
CA SER A 86 -17.90 -9.70 -9.70
C SER A 86 -18.68 -8.48 -9.18
N GLU A 87 -20.01 -8.57 -9.19
CA GLU A 87 -20.91 -7.54 -8.66
C GLU A 87 -20.67 -7.27 -7.17
N LYS A 88 -20.48 -8.33 -6.37
CA LYS A 88 -20.18 -8.17 -4.95
C LYS A 88 -18.82 -7.51 -4.71
N TRP A 89 -17.83 -7.80 -5.55
CA TRP A 89 -16.54 -7.10 -5.50
C TRP A 89 -16.69 -5.62 -5.87
N LEU A 90 -17.50 -5.31 -6.87
CA LEU A 90 -17.80 -3.93 -7.26
C LEU A 90 -18.45 -3.16 -6.10
N ASP A 91 -19.48 -3.73 -5.47
CA ASP A 91 -20.17 -3.12 -4.33
C ASP A 91 -19.22 -2.87 -3.14
N MET A 92 -18.40 -3.86 -2.77
CA MET A 92 -17.40 -3.69 -1.71
C MET A 92 -16.36 -2.61 -2.05
N ASN A 93 -15.88 -2.57 -3.30
CA ASN A 93 -14.91 -1.58 -3.74
C ASN A 93 -15.52 -0.17 -3.79
N ALA A 94 -16.78 -0.05 -4.21
CA ALA A 94 -17.53 1.20 -4.19
C ALA A 94 -17.70 1.71 -2.75
N GLY A 95 -18.10 0.84 -1.83
CA GLY A 95 -18.19 1.16 -0.40
C GLY A 95 -16.85 1.60 0.19
N HIS A 96 -15.77 0.86 -0.09
CA HIS A 96 -14.42 1.22 0.38
C HIS A 96 -13.95 2.58 -0.19
N THR A 97 -14.26 2.85 -1.45
CA THR A 97 -13.93 4.13 -2.10
C THR A 97 -14.68 5.29 -1.45
N ALA A 98 -15.96 5.12 -1.13
CA ALA A 98 -16.76 6.12 -0.42
C ALA A 98 -16.20 6.42 0.98
N LEU A 99 -15.84 5.38 1.74
CA LEU A 99 -15.22 5.54 3.07
C LEU A 99 -13.85 6.22 3.00
N SER A 100 -13.03 5.83 2.03
CA SER A 100 -11.71 6.42 1.80
C SER A 100 -11.81 7.91 1.46
N LYS A 101 -12.80 8.28 0.64
CA LYS A 101 -13.10 9.67 0.31
C LYS A 101 -13.47 10.48 1.55
N GLY A 102 -14.41 9.98 2.37
CA GLY A 102 -14.81 10.69 3.60
C GLY A 102 -13.65 10.88 4.60
N SER A 103 -12.76 9.89 4.70
CA SER A 103 -11.54 10.00 5.52
C SER A 103 -10.58 11.06 4.95
N ALA A 104 -10.35 11.05 3.64
CA ALA A 104 -9.50 12.02 2.97
C ALA A 104 -10.01 13.47 3.12
N GLU A 105 -11.33 13.67 3.00
CA GLU A 105 -11.97 14.98 3.22
C GLU A 105 -11.78 15.48 4.66
N THR A 106 -11.89 14.57 5.65
CA THR A 106 -11.66 14.91 7.06
C THR A 106 -10.21 15.33 7.30
N VAL A 107 -9.25 14.58 6.74
CA VAL A 107 -7.83 14.95 6.83
C VAL A 107 -7.59 16.27 6.12
N HIS A 108 -8.19 16.49 4.95
CA HIS A 108 -8.04 17.74 4.21
C HIS A 108 -8.59 18.93 5.00
N LEU A 109 -9.74 18.78 5.67
CA LEU A 109 -10.33 19.83 6.50
C LEU A 109 -9.41 20.22 7.66
N ILE A 110 -8.78 19.25 8.32
CA ILE A 110 -7.88 19.50 9.45
C ILE A 110 -6.54 20.07 8.98
N THR A 111 -6.01 19.59 7.85
CA THR A 111 -4.68 19.96 7.35
C THR A 111 -4.67 21.25 6.52
N SER A 112 -5.78 21.61 5.86
CA SER A 112 -5.89 22.82 5.05
C SER A 112 -5.90 24.12 5.88
N ALA A 113 -6.12 24.02 7.20
CA ALA A 113 -6.04 25.15 8.10
C ALA A 113 -4.58 25.63 8.24
N SER A 114 -4.14 26.52 7.35
CA SER A 114 -2.89 27.25 7.53
C SER A 114 -3.09 28.35 8.57
N ARG A 115 -2.04 28.60 9.38
CA ARG A 115 -1.97 29.83 10.17
C ARG A 115 -1.94 31.02 9.20
N PRO A 116 -2.58 32.15 9.54
CA PRO A 116 -2.41 33.36 8.75
C PRO A 116 -0.92 33.69 8.63
N PRO A 117 -0.43 34.15 7.45
CA PRO A 117 0.97 34.46 7.26
C PRO A 117 1.37 35.59 8.22
N MET A 118 2.14 35.26 9.26
CA MET A 118 2.69 36.26 10.16
C MET A 118 3.95 36.85 9.54
N HIS A 119 3.87 38.09 9.07
CA HIS A 119 5.07 38.83 8.70
C HIS A 119 5.76 39.34 9.96
N ARG A 120 6.87 38.69 10.35
CA ARG A 120 7.68 39.15 11.48
C ARG A 120 8.59 40.28 11.01
N MET A 121 8.19 41.51 11.25
CA MET A 121 9.03 42.67 10.98
C MET A 121 10.21 42.67 11.95
N ARG A 122 11.44 42.69 11.41
CA ARG A 122 12.67 42.86 12.22
C ARG A 122 12.76 44.27 12.81
N PHE A 123 12.17 45.26 12.11
CA PHE A 123 12.20 46.66 12.49
C PHE A 123 10.78 47.26 12.40
N PRO A 124 9.95 47.14 13.45
CA PRO A 124 8.60 47.70 13.45
C PRO A 124 8.59 49.23 13.34
N GLN A 125 9.66 49.89 13.81
CA GLN A 125 9.85 51.34 13.72
C GLN A 125 9.86 51.89 12.29
N MET A 126 10.08 51.03 11.27
CA MET A 126 10.02 51.46 9.87
C MET A 126 8.61 51.90 9.45
N LEU A 127 7.55 51.42 10.11
CA LEU A 127 6.18 51.87 9.89
C LEU A 127 6.01 53.34 10.26
N ASP A 128 6.65 53.77 11.34
CA ASP A 128 6.58 55.15 11.82
C ASP A 128 7.40 56.10 10.94
N ASN A 129 8.51 55.60 10.38
CA ASN A 129 9.42 56.36 9.49
C ASN A 129 8.93 56.44 8.04
N ALA A 130 8.13 55.48 7.58
CA ALA A 130 7.57 55.47 6.22
C ALA A 130 6.37 56.42 6.06
N SER A 131 5.84 56.96 7.17
CA SER A 131 4.74 57.92 7.13
C SER A 131 5.23 59.29 6.62
N PRO A 132 4.68 59.81 5.52
CA PRO A 132 5.03 61.15 5.02
C PRO A 132 4.71 62.27 6.02
N PHE A 133 3.88 62.00 7.02
CA PHE A 133 3.41 62.97 8.00
C PHE A 133 4.16 62.92 9.33
N ASN A 134 5.06 61.96 9.53
CA ASN A 134 5.79 61.77 10.78
C ASN A 134 7.30 62.00 10.60
N VAL A 135 7.66 62.99 9.79
CA VAL A 135 9.05 63.38 9.56
C VAL A 135 9.45 64.39 10.64
N PRO A 136 10.48 64.10 11.46
CA PRO A 136 11.01 65.09 12.40
C PRO A 136 11.51 66.32 11.64
N VAL A 137 11.22 67.50 12.19
CA VAL A 137 11.71 68.75 11.62
C VAL A 137 13.25 68.73 11.52
N GLY A 138 13.77 69.06 10.34
CA GLY A 138 15.22 69.14 10.08
C GLY A 138 15.92 67.86 9.61
N ILE A 139 15.20 66.77 9.32
CA ILE A 139 15.82 65.54 8.77
C ILE A 139 16.02 65.60 7.25
N SER A 140 15.04 66.13 6.51
CA SER A 140 15.14 66.34 5.08
C SER A 140 15.34 67.83 4.79
N ALA A 141 16.36 68.17 4.01
CA ALA A 141 16.52 69.50 3.44
C ALA A 141 15.74 69.56 2.11
N ASP A 142 15.01 70.65 1.89
CA ASP A 142 14.44 70.95 0.58
C ASP A 142 15.59 71.26 -0.39
N THR A 143 15.70 70.49 -1.46
CA THR A 143 16.76 70.62 -2.46
C THR A 143 16.30 71.17 -3.79
N ASP A 144 15.03 71.60 -3.88
CA ASP A 144 14.43 72.00 -5.16
C ASP A 144 15.04 73.28 -5.74
N ASP A 145 15.71 74.10 -4.91
CA ASP A 145 16.34 75.38 -5.31
C ASP A 145 17.85 75.26 -5.61
N PHE A 146 18.46 74.07 -5.52
CA PHE A 146 19.90 73.92 -5.78
C PHE A 146 20.18 73.51 -7.23
N VAL A 147 20.92 74.35 -7.94
CA VAL A 147 21.55 73.97 -9.21
C VAL A 147 22.89 73.32 -8.93
N ALA A 148 23.00 72.02 -9.20
CA ALA A 148 24.27 71.30 -9.10
C ALA A 148 25.29 71.91 -10.07
N LYS A 149 26.44 72.35 -9.54
CA LYS A 149 27.53 72.87 -10.36
C LYS A 149 28.11 71.72 -11.18
N THR A 150 27.83 71.71 -12.48
CA THR A 150 28.55 70.87 -13.44
C THR A 150 29.94 71.46 -13.64
N GLU A 151 30.99 70.64 -13.53
CA GLU A 151 32.34 71.06 -13.92
C GLU A 151 32.34 71.39 -15.41
N HIS A 152 32.81 72.60 -15.73
CA HIS A 152 32.84 73.14 -17.09
C HIS A 152 34.03 72.55 -17.85
N GLU A 153 33.74 71.94 -19.00
CA GLU A 153 34.59 72.00 -20.21
C GLU A 153 34.15 73.21 -21.05
#